data_AF-A0A419H212-F1
#
_entry.id   AF-A0A419H212-F1
#
_cell.length_a   1.000
_cell.length_b   1.000
_cell.length_c   1.000
_cell.angle_alpha   90.00
_cell.angle_beta   90.00
_cell.angle_gamma   90.00
#
_symmetry.space_group_name_H-M   'P 1'
#
loop_
_entity.id
_entity.type
_entity.pdbx_description
1 polymer ?
#
loop_
_entity_poly.entity_id
_entity_poly.type
_entity_poly.pdbx_seq_one_letter_code
_entity_poly.pdbx_strand_id
1 'polypeptide(L)'
;MRVTEGLMTDRYLYTQSKISEKKMKLSTQLATNSKIDKLSDDIAGSLESIKLDSQIRRTKTYAKNAQSAQDFIDQSLKALDQVTTEMQNIMTAVTNSGNVMNQGNYDTIAQSIKNSLSAIVQNVNAKHGDRYLFGGTDYSAEPVTIDAGGKAVVSALDHSGEVNVQLSGNIKEAMNIPGDQVLESGMFEAINDVIDALEAGNAPTDAQKLALTNAYQEILDVQSLGGEKINRLDNIITVLNGQTDNYTEMLTRVQEIDPAKLVMELQQQDYLLQISSKLLSNSFPQSVFNFL
;
A
#
# COMPACT_ATOMS: atom_id res chain seq x y z
N MET A 1 -62.94 38.14 10.49
CA MET A 1 -61.90 37.92 11.53
C MET A 1 -61.36 36.48 11.54
N ARG A 2 -62.20 35.43 11.42
CA ARG A 2 -61.75 34.01 11.31
C ARG A 2 -60.74 33.69 10.19
N VAL A 3 -60.91 34.27 8.99
CA VAL A 3 -59.97 34.06 7.87
C VAL A 3 -58.61 34.72 8.15
N THR A 4 -58.61 35.85 8.84
CA THR A 4 -57.39 36.57 9.25
C THR A 4 -56.67 35.85 10.39
N GLU A 5 -57.39 35.30 11.38
CA GLU A 5 -56.82 34.45 12.43
C GLU A 5 -56.22 33.16 11.88
N GLY A 6 -56.89 32.50 10.94
CA GLY A 6 -56.36 31.33 10.24
C GLY A 6 -55.07 31.66 9.47
N LEU A 7 -55.09 32.72 8.66
CA LEU A 7 -53.91 33.20 7.92
C LEU A 7 -52.73 33.57 8.84
N MET A 8 -52.99 34.17 10.00
CA MET A 8 -51.94 34.52 10.98
C MET A 8 -51.36 33.28 11.65
N THR A 9 -52.19 32.28 11.94
CA THR A 9 -51.76 30.99 12.50
C THR A 9 -50.92 30.21 11.48
N ASP A 10 -51.36 30.14 10.23
CA ASP A 10 -50.64 29.45 9.15
C ASP A 10 -49.30 30.13 8.86
N ARG A 11 -49.28 31.47 8.84
CA ARG A 11 -48.06 32.25 8.66
C ARG A 11 -47.09 32.05 9.83
N TYR A 12 -47.59 31.92 11.05
CA TYR A 12 -46.76 31.57 12.20
C TYR A 12 -46.18 30.16 12.07
N LEU A 13 -46.99 29.14 11.79
CA LEU A 13 -46.53 27.76 11.66
C LEU A 13 -45.48 27.63 10.55
N TYR A 14 -45.69 28.33 9.43
CA TYR A 14 -44.71 28.44 8.36
C TYR A 14 -43.40 29.09 8.85
N THR A 15 -43.48 30.21 9.57
CA THR A 15 -42.31 30.92 10.10
C THR A 15 -41.57 30.08 11.14
N GLN A 16 -42.28 29.41 12.05
CA GLN A 16 -41.72 28.52 13.05
C GLN A 16 -41.01 27.34 12.37
N SER A 17 -41.65 26.71 11.39
CA SER A 17 -41.05 25.64 10.58
C SER A 17 -39.75 26.11 9.92
N LYS A 18 -39.72 27.32 9.36
CA LYS A 18 -38.51 27.90 8.75
C LYS A 18 -37.40 28.18 9.77
N ILE A 19 -37.72 28.67 10.96
CA ILE A 19 -36.74 28.90 12.04
C ILE A 19 -36.17 27.55 12.51
N SER A 20 -37.02 26.54 12.74
CA SER A 20 -36.60 25.19 13.13
C SER A 20 -35.73 24.52 12.06
N GLU A 21 -36.08 24.65 10.77
CA GLU A 21 -35.29 24.15 9.64
C GLU A 21 -33.88 24.78 9.63
N LYS A 22 -33.80 26.11 9.75
CA LYS A 22 -32.51 26.83 9.78
C LYS A 22 -31.68 26.49 11.01
N LYS A 23 -32.31 26.38 12.18
CA LYS A 23 -31.67 25.95 13.43
C LYS A 23 -31.08 24.54 13.30
N MET A 24 -31.85 23.60 12.74
CA MET A 24 -31.38 22.22 12.53
C MET A 24 -30.18 22.19 11.59
N LYS A 25 -30.22 22.96 10.49
CA LYS A 25 -29.08 23.10 9.57
C LYS A 25 -27.82 23.64 10.27
N LEU A 26 -27.93 24.75 11.00
CA LEU A 26 -26.79 25.33 11.74
C LEU A 26 -26.24 24.35 12.79
N SER A 27 -27.12 23.63 13.48
CA SER A 27 -26.73 22.60 14.45
C SER A 27 -26.00 21.43 13.77
N THR A 28 -26.45 20.99 12.60
CA THR A 28 -25.77 19.94 11.83
C THR A 28 -24.40 20.42 11.36
N GLN A 29 -24.29 21.63 10.79
CA GLN A 29 -23.02 22.21 10.34
C GLN A 29 -22.02 22.34 11.50
N LEU A 30 -22.47 22.74 12.70
CA LEU A 30 -21.63 22.76 13.90
C LEU A 30 -21.22 21.35 14.35
N ALA A 31 -22.11 20.37 14.26
CA ALA A 31 -21.82 18.99 14.66
C ALA A 31 -20.86 18.28 13.68
N THR A 32 -21.00 18.53 12.37
CA THR A 32 -20.15 17.95 11.31
C THR A 32 -18.90 18.78 11.04
N ASN A 33 -18.82 19.99 11.60
CA ASN A 33 -17.79 21.00 11.29
C ASN A 33 -17.64 21.27 9.78
N SER A 34 -18.73 21.09 9.02
CA SER A 34 -18.76 21.27 7.57
C SER A 34 -19.85 22.25 7.16
N LYS A 35 -19.48 23.19 6.29
CA LYS A 35 -20.38 24.18 5.70
C LYS A 35 -21.37 23.53 4.73
N ILE A 36 -20.94 22.45 4.07
CA ILE A 36 -21.67 21.79 3.01
C ILE A 36 -22.17 20.44 3.53
N ASP A 37 -23.47 20.35 3.76
CA ASP A 37 -24.16 19.10 4.15
C ASP A 37 -24.92 18.50 2.96
N LYS A 38 -25.59 19.37 2.17
CA LYS A 38 -26.35 18.97 0.98
C LYS A 38 -25.86 19.70 -0.26
N LEU A 39 -26.02 19.06 -1.42
CA LEU A 39 -25.70 19.66 -2.73
C LEU A 39 -26.41 21.00 -2.96
N SER A 40 -27.62 21.15 -2.41
CA SER A 40 -28.42 22.38 -2.51
C SER A 40 -27.86 23.55 -1.69
N ASP A 41 -26.97 23.32 -0.74
CA ASP A 41 -26.42 24.36 0.14
C ASP A 41 -25.35 25.19 -0.58
N ASP A 42 -24.54 24.54 -1.41
CA ASP A 42 -23.56 25.16 -2.30
C ASP A 42 -23.24 24.18 -3.44
N ILE A 43 -23.89 24.35 -4.60
CA ILE A 43 -23.70 23.44 -5.74
C ILE A 43 -22.24 23.43 -6.20
N ALA A 44 -21.60 24.60 -6.26
CA ALA A 44 -20.23 24.72 -6.74
C ALA A 44 -19.24 24.07 -5.75
N GLY A 45 -19.33 24.43 -4.46
CA GLY A 45 -18.48 23.85 -3.42
C GLY A 45 -18.70 22.36 -3.22
N SER A 46 -19.93 21.87 -3.42
CA SER A 46 -20.21 20.43 -3.33
C SER A 46 -19.61 19.65 -4.50
N LEU A 47 -19.70 20.18 -5.73
CA LEU A 47 -19.06 19.54 -6.90
C LEU A 47 -17.54 19.51 -6.77
N GLU A 48 -16.95 20.59 -6.27
CA GLU A 48 -15.52 20.66 -5.97
C GLU A 48 -15.13 19.66 -4.87
N SER A 49 -15.91 19.60 -3.79
CA SER A 49 -15.72 18.61 -2.71
C SER A 49 -15.74 17.19 -3.25
N ILE A 50 -16.75 16.80 -4.05
CA ILE A 50 -16.86 15.47 -4.67
C ILE A 50 -15.64 15.15 -5.54
N LYS A 51 -15.17 16.13 -6.31
CA LYS A 51 -13.98 15.97 -7.16
C LYS A 51 -12.72 15.73 -6.32
N LEU A 52 -12.49 16.54 -5.28
CA LEU A 52 -11.36 16.39 -4.37
C LEU A 52 -11.39 15.05 -3.65
N ASP A 53 -12.56 14.65 -3.15
CA ASP A 53 -12.79 13.36 -2.52
C ASP A 53 -12.42 12.19 -3.45
N SER A 54 -12.80 12.30 -4.73
CA SER A 54 -12.42 11.32 -5.74
C SER A 54 -10.92 11.28 -5.99
N GLN A 55 -10.22 12.43 -5.95
CA GLN A 55 -8.76 12.46 -6.09
C GLN A 55 -8.07 11.86 -4.87
N ILE A 56 -8.50 12.22 -3.65
CA ILE A 56 -8.01 11.65 -2.39
C ILE A 56 -8.12 10.13 -2.42
N ARG A 57 -9.29 9.58 -2.80
CA ARG A 57 -9.48 8.12 -2.90
C ARG A 57 -8.52 7.49 -3.90
N ARG A 58 -8.36 8.07 -5.08
CA ARG A 58 -7.44 7.55 -6.12
C ARG A 58 -5.99 7.58 -5.65
N THR A 59 -5.53 8.69 -5.10
CA THR A 59 -4.15 8.84 -4.62
C THR A 59 -3.86 7.89 -3.45
N LYS A 60 -4.81 7.70 -2.52
CA LYS A 60 -4.70 6.68 -1.47
C LYS A 60 -4.59 5.25 -2.01
N THR A 61 -5.37 4.91 -3.04
CA THR A 61 -5.23 3.60 -3.71
C THR A 61 -3.86 3.44 -4.34
N TYR A 62 -3.34 4.47 -5.02
CA TYR A 62 -1.98 4.43 -5.58
C TYR A 62 -0.90 4.29 -4.50
N ALA A 63 -1.03 4.98 -3.37
CA ALA A 63 -0.09 4.86 -2.25
C ALA A 63 -0.11 3.45 -1.67
N LYS A 64 -1.31 2.86 -1.49
CA LYS A 64 -1.45 1.46 -1.04
C LYS A 64 -0.82 0.48 -2.02
N ASN A 65 -1.03 0.70 -3.32
CA ASN A 65 -0.45 -0.10 -4.38
C ASN A 65 1.10 -0.01 -4.38
N ALA A 66 1.66 1.18 -4.19
CA ALA A 66 3.10 1.39 -4.05
C ALA A 66 3.66 0.67 -2.82
N GLN A 67 2.95 0.75 -1.68
CA GLN A 67 3.33 0.03 -0.45
C GLN A 67 3.34 -1.49 -0.68
N SER A 68 2.30 -2.05 -1.28
CA SER A 68 2.26 -3.48 -1.58
C SER A 68 3.38 -3.93 -2.53
N ALA A 69 3.79 -3.07 -3.47
CA ALA A 69 4.94 -3.33 -4.32
C ALA A 69 6.26 -3.29 -3.52
N GLN A 70 6.41 -2.31 -2.63
CA GLN A 70 7.56 -2.22 -1.74
C GLN A 70 7.67 -3.45 -0.85
N ASP A 71 6.58 -3.86 -0.21
CA ASP A 71 6.54 -5.04 0.66
C ASP A 71 6.95 -6.33 -0.07
N PHE A 72 6.62 -6.44 -1.36
CA PHE A 72 6.99 -7.57 -2.20
C PHE A 72 8.50 -7.57 -2.53
N ILE A 73 9.05 -6.41 -2.88
CA ILE A 73 10.49 -6.26 -3.16
C ILE A 73 11.31 -6.46 -1.88
N ASP A 74 10.87 -5.93 -0.74
CA ASP A 74 11.49 -6.14 0.57
C ASP A 74 11.63 -7.62 0.92
N GLN A 75 10.58 -8.40 0.66
CA GLN A 75 10.61 -9.85 0.89
C GLN A 75 11.54 -10.57 -0.08
N SER A 76 11.56 -10.14 -1.34
CA SER A 76 12.50 -10.64 -2.34
C SER A 76 13.95 -10.37 -1.92
N LEU A 77 14.26 -9.15 -1.45
CA LEU A 77 15.58 -8.80 -0.96
C LEU A 77 16.00 -9.59 0.28
N LYS A 78 15.07 -9.83 1.22
CA LYS A 78 15.33 -10.70 2.38
C LYS A 78 15.64 -12.14 1.96
N ALA A 79 14.93 -12.67 0.98
CA ALA A 79 15.24 -13.98 0.42
C ALA A 79 16.63 -13.98 -0.25
N LEU A 80 16.97 -12.94 -1.02
CA LEU A 80 18.30 -12.80 -1.63
C LEU A 80 19.41 -12.66 -0.58
N ASP A 81 19.16 -12.00 0.56
CA ASP A 81 20.13 -11.88 1.66
C ASP A 81 20.45 -13.24 2.31
N GLN A 82 19.44 -14.11 2.42
CA GLN A 82 19.67 -15.49 2.84
C GLN A 82 20.43 -16.29 1.77
N VAL A 83 20.12 -16.09 0.49
CA VAL A 83 20.85 -16.71 -0.62
C VAL A 83 22.32 -16.30 -0.64
N THR A 84 22.63 -15.00 -0.47
CA THR A 84 24.02 -14.52 -0.44
C THR A 84 24.77 -15.06 0.78
N THR A 85 24.12 -15.14 1.94
CA THR A 85 24.69 -15.78 3.13
C THR A 85 25.06 -17.24 2.88
N GLU A 86 24.16 -18.01 2.26
CA GLU A 86 24.44 -19.42 1.94
C GLU A 86 25.51 -19.56 0.85
N MET A 87 25.56 -18.66 -0.14
CA MET A 87 26.66 -18.64 -1.10
C MET A 87 28.01 -18.36 -0.44
N GLN A 88 28.09 -17.47 0.55
CA GLN A 88 29.31 -17.23 1.32
C GLN A 88 29.74 -18.49 2.10
N ASN A 89 28.78 -19.24 2.64
CA ASN A 89 29.04 -20.53 3.29
C ASN A 89 29.64 -21.54 2.29
N ILE A 90 29.06 -21.63 1.07
CA ILE A 90 29.58 -22.48 0.00
C ILE A 90 30.99 -22.05 -0.41
N MET A 91 31.24 -20.77 -0.63
CA MET A 91 32.58 -20.25 -0.97
C MET A 91 33.62 -20.59 0.10
N THR A 92 33.23 -20.50 1.38
CA THR A 92 34.10 -20.86 2.50
C THR A 92 34.39 -22.36 2.51
N ALA A 93 33.37 -23.19 2.28
CA ALA A 93 33.51 -24.65 2.17
C ALA A 93 34.43 -25.05 0.98
N VAL A 94 34.26 -24.40 -0.17
CA VAL A 94 35.10 -24.58 -1.36
C VAL A 94 36.54 -24.18 -1.09
N THR A 95 36.76 -23.05 -0.43
CA THR A 95 38.12 -22.60 -0.06
C THR A 95 38.78 -23.61 0.90
N ASN A 96 38.04 -24.11 1.88
CA ASN A 96 38.51 -25.12 2.82
C ASN A 96 38.82 -26.47 2.16
N SER A 97 38.08 -26.84 1.10
CA SER A 97 38.33 -28.07 0.33
C SER A 97 39.66 -28.07 -0.44
N GLY A 98 40.18 -26.88 -0.76
CA GLY A 98 41.50 -26.72 -1.39
C GLY A 98 42.67 -27.00 -0.44
N ASN A 99 42.42 -27.19 0.86
CA ASN A 99 43.46 -27.51 1.84
C ASN A 99 43.83 -29.00 1.75
N VAL A 100 45.13 -29.29 1.64
CA VAL A 100 45.70 -30.65 1.52
C VAL A 100 45.25 -31.57 2.66
N MET A 101 45.00 -31.02 3.86
CA MET A 101 44.51 -31.78 5.02
C MET A 101 43.06 -32.28 4.89
N ASN A 102 42.28 -31.73 3.95
CA ASN A 102 40.87 -32.06 3.75
C ASN A 102 40.60 -32.99 2.56
N GLN A 103 41.65 -33.51 1.91
CA GLN A 103 41.55 -34.40 0.75
C GLN A 103 40.75 -35.70 1.01
N GLY A 104 40.60 -36.11 2.27
CA GLY A 104 39.77 -37.26 2.67
C GLY A 104 38.33 -36.91 3.09
N ASN A 105 37.97 -35.63 3.11
CA ASN A 105 36.68 -35.13 3.63
C ASN A 105 35.76 -34.58 2.53
N TYR A 106 36.05 -34.85 1.26
CA TYR A 106 35.29 -34.29 0.13
C TYR A 106 33.81 -34.64 0.17
N ASP A 107 33.44 -35.87 0.56
CA ASP A 107 32.04 -36.27 0.71
C ASP A 107 31.30 -35.43 1.77
N THR A 108 31.95 -35.17 2.91
CA THR A 108 31.39 -34.34 3.99
C THR A 108 31.22 -32.89 3.55
N ILE A 109 32.19 -32.36 2.78
CA ILE A 109 32.13 -31.00 2.25
C ILE A 109 31.04 -30.90 1.17
N ALA A 110 30.95 -31.87 0.27
CA ALA A 110 29.90 -31.96 -0.73
C ALA A 110 28.51 -32.00 -0.08
N GLN A 111 28.34 -32.79 0.99
CA GLN A 111 27.09 -32.83 1.75
C GLN A 111 26.76 -31.48 2.41
N SER A 112 27.76 -30.78 2.95
CA SER A 112 27.55 -29.42 3.50
C SER A 112 27.10 -28.45 2.40
N ILE A 113 27.71 -28.49 1.22
CA ILE A 113 27.35 -27.65 0.08
C ILE A 113 25.93 -28.00 -0.42
N LYS A 114 25.56 -29.29 -0.48
CA LYS A 114 24.19 -29.72 -0.80
C LYS A 114 23.16 -29.19 0.20
N ASN A 115 23.50 -29.15 1.49
CA ASN A 115 22.61 -28.59 2.51
C ASN A 115 22.40 -27.08 2.29
N SER A 116 23.47 -26.31 2.03
CA SER A 116 23.39 -24.88 1.68
C SER A 116 22.64 -24.66 0.37
N LEU A 117 22.86 -25.50 -0.66
CA LEU A 117 22.09 -25.46 -1.90
C LEU A 117 20.60 -25.70 -1.65
N SER A 118 20.24 -26.65 -0.79
CA SER A 118 18.84 -26.88 -0.42
C SER A 118 18.24 -25.67 0.29
N ALA A 119 18.99 -24.98 1.13
CA ALA A 119 18.54 -23.74 1.76
C ALA A 119 18.37 -22.61 0.73
N ILE A 120 19.29 -22.48 -0.23
CA ILE A 120 19.16 -21.52 -1.35
C ILE A 120 17.88 -21.79 -2.14
N VAL A 121 17.61 -23.05 -2.52
CA VAL A 121 16.40 -23.42 -3.25
C VAL A 121 15.13 -23.09 -2.47
N GLN A 122 15.11 -23.33 -1.15
CA GLN A 122 13.98 -22.95 -0.30
C GLN A 122 13.74 -21.43 -0.28
N ASN A 123 14.81 -20.63 -0.22
CA ASN A 123 14.70 -19.17 -0.22
C ASN A 123 14.28 -18.61 -1.60
N VAL A 124 14.78 -19.18 -2.68
CA VAL A 124 14.36 -18.81 -4.05
C VAL A 124 12.91 -19.25 -4.34
N ASN A 125 12.44 -20.32 -3.71
CA ASN A 125 11.04 -20.74 -3.77
C ASN A 125 10.16 -20.08 -2.70
N ALA A 126 10.66 -19.08 -1.98
CA ALA A 126 9.87 -18.38 -0.97
C ALA A 126 8.63 -17.72 -1.59
N LYS A 127 7.54 -17.71 -0.82
CA LYS A 127 6.24 -17.19 -1.23
C LYS A 127 5.88 -15.94 -0.45
N HIS A 128 5.22 -15.01 -1.13
CA HIS A 128 4.47 -13.94 -0.50
C HIS A 128 2.99 -14.05 -0.89
N GLY A 129 2.15 -14.44 0.07
CA GLY A 129 0.77 -14.87 -0.21
C GLY A 129 0.78 -16.14 -1.06
N ASP A 130 0.04 -16.12 -2.17
CA ASP A 130 -0.08 -17.25 -3.10
C ASP A 130 0.95 -17.21 -4.26
N ARG A 131 1.89 -16.26 -4.23
CA ARG A 131 2.83 -16.01 -5.33
C ARG A 131 4.27 -16.31 -4.91
N TYR A 132 5.01 -16.99 -5.77
CA TYR A 132 6.45 -17.14 -5.64
C TYR A 132 7.14 -15.80 -5.90
N LEU A 133 8.14 -15.46 -5.09
CA LEU A 133 8.86 -14.18 -5.19
C LEU A 133 9.62 -14.06 -6.52
N PHE A 134 10.19 -15.17 -7.01
CA PHE A 134 11.01 -15.23 -8.23
C PHE A 134 10.39 -16.05 -9.36
N GLY A 135 9.05 -16.19 -9.39
CA GLY A 135 8.34 -16.90 -10.48
C GLY A 135 7.98 -16.02 -11.69
N GLY A 136 8.42 -14.76 -11.71
CA GLY A 136 8.02 -13.80 -12.76
C GLY A 136 6.51 -13.60 -12.82
N THR A 137 5.90 -13.96 -13.95
CA THR A 137 4.45 -13.92 -14.20
C THR A 137 3.74 -15.26 -14.02
N ASP A 138 4.48 -16.36 -13.91
CA ASP A 138 3.91 -17.70 -13.73
C ASP A 138 4.13 -18.21 -12.31
N TYR A 139 3.03 -18.33 -11.56
CA TYR A 139 3.03 -18.82 -10.18
C TYR A 139 2.59 -20.28 -10.05
N SER A 140 2.40 -20.99 -11.17
CA SER A 140 1.81 -22.32 -11.20
C SER A 140 2.73 -23.43 -10.68
N ALA A 141 4.04 -23.22 -10.69
CA ALA A 141 5.02 -24.18 -10.15
C ALA A 141 6.19 -23.49 -9.44
N GLU A 142 6.99 -24.31 -8.75
CA GLU A 142 8.20 -23.88 -8.07
C GLU A 142 9.27 -23.42 -9.08
N PRO A 143 9.89 -22.23 -8.90
CA PRO A 143 10.94 -21.74 -9.79
C PRO A 143 12.14 -22.69 -9.90
N VAL A 144 12.52 -23.35 -8.80
CA VAL A 144 13.65 -24.28 -8.76
C VAL A 144 13.25 -25.57 -8.05
N THR A 145 13.71 -26.71 -8.54
CA THR A 145 13.51 -28.01 -7.87
C THR A 145 14.85 -28.70 -7.63
N ILE A 146 14.89 -29.63 -6.67
CA ILE A 146 16.08 -30.45 -6.42
C ILE A 146 15.85 -31.83 -7.05
N ASP A 147 16.75 -32.25 -7.94
CA ASP A 147 16.71 -33.58 -8.55
C ASP A 147 17.20 -34.66 -7.57
N ALA A 148 16.96 -35.94 -7.86
CA ALA A 148 17.34 -37.10 -7.05
C ALA A 148 18.84 -37.18 -6.72
N GLY A 149 19.70 -36.47 -7.47
CA GLY A 149 21.13 -36.32 -7.19
C GLY A 149 21.49 -35.24 -6.15
N GLY A 150 20.51 -34.47 -5.65
CA GLY A 150 20.75 -33.34 -4.75
C GLY A 150 21.24 -32.07 -5.47
N LYS A 151 20.94 -31.95 -6.77
CA LYS A 151 21.31 -30.81 -7.62
C LYS A 151 20.11 -29.91 -7.88
N ALA A 152 20.35 -28.61 -8.00
CA ALA A 152 19.30 -27.65 -8.33
C ALA A 152 19.05 -27.63 -9.84
N VAL A 153 17.78 -27.73 -10.23
CA VAL A 153 17.29 -27.63 -11.61
C VAL A 153 16.27 -26.51 -11.68
N VAL A 154 16.56 -25.50 -12.51
CA VAL A 154 15.64 -24.39 -12.78
C VAL A 154 14.49 -24.89 -13.65
N SER A 155 13.26 -24.62 -13.24
CA SER A 155 12.06 -24.98 -14.00
C SER A 155 12.01 -24.20 -15.32
N ALA A 156 11.62 -24.85 -16.43
CA ALA A 156 11.53 -24.25 -17.77
C ALA A 156 10.35 -23.27 -17.96
N LEU A 157 9.92 -22.61 -16.89
CA LEU A 157 8.86 -21.60 -16.89
C LEU A 157 9.43 -20.23 -17.24
N ASP A 158 8.57 -19.31 -17.69
CA ASP A 158 8.96 -17.93 -17.97
C ASP A 158 9.02 -17.11 -16.67
N HIS A 159 10.25 -16.90 -16.20
CA HIS A 159 10.55 -16.14 -14.98
C HIS A 159 10.82 -14.64 -15.24
N SER A 160 10.80 -14.19 -16.51
CA SER A 160 11.17 -12.83 -16.93
C SER A 160 10.05 -11.79 -16.74
N GLY A 161 8.82 -12.25 -16.51
CA GLY A 161 7.65 -11.40 -16.51
C GLY A 161 7.64 -10.32 -15.41
N GLU A 162 7.52 -9.05 -15.80
CA GLU A 162 7.30 -7.94 -14.88
C GLU A 162 5.83 -7.80 -14.50
N VAL A 163 5.54 -7.86 -13.21
CA VAL A 163 4.24 -7.49 -12.68
C VAL A 163 4.22 -6.00 -12.44
N ASN A 164 3.45 -5.29 -13.24
CA ASN A 164 3.37 -3.84 -13.16
C ASN A 164 2.21 -3.38 -12.27
N VAL A 165 2.49 -2.44 -11.38
CA VAL A 165 1.51 -1.79 -10.52
C VAL A 165 1.33 -0.36 -10.96
N GLN A 166 0.07 0.08 -11.05
CA GLN A 166 -0.24 1.44 -11.44
C GLN A 166 -0.15 2.38 -10.23
N LEU A 167 0.79 3.34 -10.31
CA LEU A 167 1.13 4.29 -9.24
C LEU A 167 0.67 5.72 -9.56
N SER A 168 0.28 5.98 -10.82
CA SER A 168 -0.40 7.21 -11.23
C SER A 168 -1.15 6.96 -12.55
N GLY A 169 -1.84 7.98 -13.07
CA GLY A 169 -2.57 7.91 -14.35
C GLY A 169 -1.71 7.38 -15.50
N ASN A 170 -0.41 7.68 -15.52
CA ASN A 170 0.53 7.26 -16.56
C ASN A 170 1.77 6.51 -16.04
N ILE A 171 1.95 6.37 -14.73
CA ILE A 171 3.15 5.73 -14.15
C ILE A 171 2.78 4.31 -13.74
N LYS A 172 3.46 3.35 -14.37
CA LYS A 172 3.46 1.94 -13.98
C LYS A 172 4.87 1.59 -13.55
N GLU A 173 4.98 0.85 -12.45
CA GLU A 173 6.27 0.35 -11.98
C GLU A 173 6.18 -1.13 -11.69
N ALA A 174 7.25 -1.85 -12.01
CA ALA A 174 7.38 -3.27 -11.69
C ALA A 174 7.42 -3.47 -10.16
N MET A 175 6.54 -4.31 -9.65
CA MET A 175 6.47 -4.71 -8.23
C MET A 175 7.32 -5.92 -7.88
N ASN A 176 7.92 -6.59 -8.87
CA ASN A 176 8.78 -7.73 -8.67
C ASN A 176 10.20 -7.47 -9.19
N ILE A 177 11.13 -8.25 -8.66
CA ILE A 177 12.41 -8.51 -9.30
C ILE A 177 12.16 -9.70 -10.25
N PRO A 178 12.40 -9.56 -11.56
CA PRO A 178 12.31 -10.66 -12.51
C PRO A 178 13.16 -11.85 -12.02
N GLY A 179 12.58 -13.06 -12.09
CA GLY A 179 13.22 -14.27 -11.59
C GLY A 179 14.38 -14.72 -12.47
N ASP A 180 14.34 -14.42 -13.76
CA ASP A 180 15.44 -14.65 -14.71
C ASP A 180 16.77 -14.05 -14.22
N GLN A 181 16.75 -12.82 -13.69
CA GLN A 181 17.94 -12.15 -13.17
C GLN A 181 18.61 -12.90 -12.01
N VAL A 182 17.85 -13.69 -11.26
CA VAL A 182 18.34 -14.49 -10.12
C VAL A 182 18.65 -15.92 -10.55
N LEU A 183 17.79 -16.53 -11.35
CA LEU A 183 17.84 -17.93 -11.74
C LEU A 183 18.84 -18.21 -12.86
N GLU A 184 19.06 -17.25 -13.76
CA GLU A 184 20.02 -17.33 -14.86
C GLU A 184 21.41 -16.76 -14.50
N SER A 185 21.64 -16.41 -13.23
CA SER A 185 22.92 -15.90 -12.72
C SER A 185 24.10 -16.90 -12.77
N GLY A 186 23.89 -18.09 -13.32
CA GLY A 186 24.85 -19.19 -13.29
C GLY A 186 25.12 -19.76 -11.90
N MET A 187 24.47 -19.26 -10.84
CA MET A 187 24.68 -19.71 -9.45
C MET A 187 24.49 -21.22 -9.30
N PHE A 188 23.37 -21.74 -9.80
CA PHE A 188 23.05 -23.16 -9.67
C PHE A 188 24.00 -24.05 -10.46
N GLU A 189 24.40 -23.61 -11.66
CA GLU A 189 25.40 -24.32 -12.48
C GLU A 189 26.76 -24.36 -11.78
N ALA A 190 27.23 -23.21 -11.28
CA ALA A 190 28.49 -23.11 -10.56
C ALA A 190 28.53 -23.97 -9.27
N ILE A 191 27.42 -24.01 -8.51
CA ILE A 191 27.32 -24.86 -7.32
C ILE A 191 27.29 -26.35 -7.71
N ASN A 192 26.52 -26.72 -8.74
CA ASN A 192 26.44 -28.10 -9.21
C ASN A 192 27.82 -28.61 -9.72
N ASP A 193 28.57 -27.79 -10.46
CA ASP A 193 29.91 -28.11 -10.94
C ASP A 193 30.90 -28.35 -9.79
N VAL A 194 30.79 -27.56 -8.72
CA VAL A 194 31.59 -27.74 -7.51
C VAL A 194 31.23 -29.04 -6.79
N ILE A 195 29.95 -29.37 -6.68
CA ILE A 195 29.49 -30.64 -6.11
C ILE A 195 30.06 -31.80 -6.92
N ASP A 196 29.98 -31.74 -8.25
CA ASP A 196 30.50 -32.79 -9.14
C ASP A 196 32.01 -32.99 -9.00
N ALA A 197 32.79 -31.91 -8.87
CA ALA A 197 34.21 -32.01 -8.64
C ALA A 197 34.54 -32.73 -7.31
N LEU A 198 33.82 -32.37 -6.24
CA LEU A 198 34.03 -32.95 -4.91
C LEU A 198 33.61 -34.41 -4.84
N GLU A 199 32.48 -34.79 -5.46
CA GLU A 199 32.02 -36.19 -5.53
C GLU A 199 32.94 -37.05 -6.40
N ALA A 200 33.59 -36.45 -7.42
CA ALA A 200 34.64 -37.10 -8.18
C ALA A 200 35.99 -37.21 -7.42
N GLY A 201 36.05 -36.72 -6.17
CA GLY A 201 37.25 -36.74 -5.33
C GLY A 201 38.31 -35.70 -5.70
N ASN A 202 37.93 -34.67 -6.48
CA ASN A 202 38.84 -33.61 -6.92
C ASN A 202 38.60 -32.32 -6.15
N ALA A 203 39.67 -31.59 -5.84
CA ALA A 203 39.55 -30.23 -5.34
C ALA A 203 38.94 -29.32 -6.42
N PRO A 204 38.04 -28.38 -6.06
CA PRO A 204 37.48 -27.40 -6.99
C PRO A 204 38.57 -26.56 -7.64
N THR A 205 38.49 -26.45 -8.97
CA THR A 205 39.43 -25.68 -9.79
C THR A 205 39.26 -24.17 -9.58
N ASP A 206 40.27 -23.39 -9.95
CA ASP A 206 40.18 -21.92 -9.86
C ASP A 206 39.09 -21.35 -10.79
N ALA A 207 38.81 -22.03 -11.91
CA ALA A 207 37.70 -21.67 -12.80
C ALA A 207 36.34 -21.82 -12.09
N GLN A 208 36.13 -22.90 -11.34
CA GLN A 208 34.89 -23.13 -10.58
C GLN A 208 34.73 -22.13 -9.42
N LYS A 209 35.82 -21.80 -8.73
CA LYS A 209 35.83 -20.74 -7.69
C LYS A 209 35.50 -19.37 -8.27
N LEU A 210 36.03 -19.06 -9.46
CA LEU A 210 35.73 -17.82 -10.16
C LEU A 210 34.26 -17.78 -10.61
N ALA A 211 33.72 -18.87 -11.16
CA ALA A 211 32.31 -18.95 -11.53
C ALA A 211 31.38 -18.69 -10.34
N LEU A 212 31.67 -19.30 -9.18
CA LEU A 212 30.91 -19.06 -7.95
C LEU A 212 31.01 -17.59 -7.48
N THR A 213 32.19 -16.99 -7.63
CA THR A 213 32.42 -15.58 -7.29
C THR A 213 31.65 -14.64 -8.22
N ASN A 214 31.60 -14.93 -9.51
CA ASN A 214 30.85 -14.15 -10.48
C ASN A 214 29.34 -14.25 -10.20
N ALA A 215 28.80 -15.45 -10.00
CA ALA A 215 27.39 -15.65 -9.65
C ALA A 215 26.99 -14.91 -8.36
N TYR A 216 27.89 -14.89 -7.37
CA TYR A 216 27.69 -14.12 -6.15
C TYR A 216 27.62 -12.61 -6.41
N GLN A 217 28.50 -12.07 -7.26
CA GLN A 217 28.45 -10.65 -7.64
C GLN A 217 27.17 -10.32 -8.43
N GLU A 218 26.74 -11.18 -9.34
CA GLU A 218 25.49 -10.97 -10.08
C GLU A 218 24.28 -10.90 -9.14
N ILE A 219 24.21 -11.74 -8.11
CA ILE A 219 23.14 -11.66 -7.12
C ILE A 219 23.23 -10.38 -6.28
N LEU A 220 24.43 -9.90 -5.94
CA LEU A 220 24.60 -8.59 -5.29
C LEU A 220 24.13 -7.45 -6.19
N ASP A 221 24.39 -7.52 -7.50
CA ASP A 221 23.92 -6.53 -8.47
C ASP A 221 22.39 -6.52 -8.53
N VAL A 222 21.75 -7.70 -8.51
CA VAL A 222 20.28 -7.81 -8.43
C VAL A 222 19.74 -7.23 -7.12
N GLN A 223 20.41 -7.44 -5.98
CA GLN A 223 20.04 -6.80 -4.73
C GLN A 223 20.15 -5.27 -4.79
N SER A 224 21.19 -4.75 -5.45
CA SER A 224 21.38 -3.31 -5.67
C SER A 224 20.22 -2.73 -6.49
N LEU A 225 19.85 -3.38 -7.60
CA LEU A 225 18.69 -3.01 -8.42
C LEU A 225 17.38 -3.05 -7.62
N GLY A 226 17.20 -4.04 -6.75
CA GLY A 226 16.05 -4.11 -5.84
C GLY A 226 16.03 -2.94 -4.84
N GLY A 227 17.19 -2.56 -4.30
CA GLY A 227 17.34 -1.40 -3.42
C GLY A 227 17.02 -0.07 -4.13
N GLU A 228 17.42 0.08 -5.39
CA GLU A 228 17.03 1.24 -6.21
C GLU A 228 15.52 1.32 -6.41
N LYS A 229 14.85 0.18 -6.64
CA LYS A 229 13.39 0.12 -6.77
C LYS A 229 12.69 0.52 -5.46
N ILE A 230 13.20 0.09 -4.29
CA ILE A 230 12.69 0.53 -2.99
C ILE A 230 12.80 2.05 -2.84
N ASN A 231 13.98 2.62 -3.09
CA ASN A 231 14.18 4.06 -2.99
C ASN A 231 13.23 4.83 -3.92
N ARG A 232 12.99 4.31 -5.12
CA ARG A 232 12.02 4.92 -6.05
C ARG A 232 10.59 4.82 -5.52
N LEU A 233 10.18 3.68 -4.97
CA LEU A 233 8.86 3.51 -4.36
C LEU A 233 8.66 4.40 -3.14
N ASP A 234 9.65 4.56 -2.28
CA ASP A 234 9.61 5.49 -1.14
C ASP A 234 9.38 6.93 -1.58
N ASN A 235 10.09 7.36 -2.62
CA ASN A 235 9.89 8.69 -3.22
C ASN A 235 8.46 8.84 -3.77
N ILE A 236 7.94 7.83 -4.46
CA ILE A 236 6.57 7.84 -4.98
C ILE A 236 5.54 7.89 -3.85
N ILE A 237 5.70 7.08 -2.80
CA ILE A 237 4.82 7.08 -1.62
C ILE A 237 4.82 8.46 -0.96
N THR A 238 6.00 9.06 -0.78
CA THR A 238 6.14 10.41 -0.21
C THR A 238 5.38 11.44 -1.04
N VAL A 239 5.53 11.41 -2.37
CA VAL A 239 4.81 12.31 -3.28
C VAL A 239 3.30 12.09 -3.22
N LEU A 240 2.84 10.84 -3.22
CA LEU A 240 1.41 10.49 -3.17
C LEU A 240 0.77 10.90 -1.83
N ASN A 241 1.50 10.75 -0.72
CA ASN A 241 1.03 11.22 0.59
C ASN A 241 0.93 12.75 0.61
N GLY A 242 1.95 13.46 0.13
CA GLY A 242 1.90 14.93 0.01
C GLY A 242 0.76 15.44 -0.88
N GLN A 243 0.46 14.73 -1.98
CA GLN A 243 -0.71 15.03 -2.82
C GLN A 243 -2.03 14.79 -2.09
N THR A 244 -2.11 13.71 -1.32
CA THR A 244 -3.28 13.37 -0.50
C THR A 244 -3.52 14.46 0.55
N ASP A 245 -2.46 14.94 1.20
CA ASP A 245 -2.55 16.01 2.20
C ASP A 245 -2.99 17.33 1.56
N ASN A 246 -2.43 17.69 0.41
CA ASN A 246 -2.83 18.89 -0.34
C ASN A 246 -4.32 18.84 -0.73
N TYR A 247 -4.79 17.72 -1.30
CA TYR A 247 -6.21 17.59 -1.64
C TYR A 247 -7.12 17.59 -0.41
N THR A 248 -6.64 17.04 0.72
CA THR A 248 -7.36 17.08 1.99
C THR A 248 -7.45 18.51 2.52
N GLU A 249 -6.37 19.29 2.45
CA GLU A 249 -6.37 20.70 2.84
C GLU A 249 -7.31 21.53 1.95
N MET A 250 -7.28 21.32 0.63
CA MET A 250 -8.21 21.94 -0.30
C MET A 250 -9.67 21.60 0.06
N LEU A 251 -9.94 20.33 0.39
CA LEU A 251 -11.28 19.88 0.78
C LEU A 251 -11.73 20.55 2.07
N THR A 252 -10.85 20.62 3.07
CA THR A 252 -11.11 21.33 4.33
C THR A 252 -11.43 22.80 4.07
N ARG A 253 -10.67 23.51 3.23
CA ARG A 253 -10.94 24.92 2.89
C ARG A 253 -12.31 25.12 2.21
N VAL A 254 -12.74 24.17 1.38
CA VAL A 254 -14.07 24.21 0.75
C VAL A 254 -15.20 23.97 1.77
N GLN A 255 -14.93 23.15 2.80
CA GLN A 255 -15.90 22.75 3.82
C GLN A 255 -15.85 23.58 5.10
N GLU A 256 -14.86 24.46 5.26
CA GLU A 256 -14.61 25.22 6.49
C GLU A 256 -15.82 26.07 6.93
N ILE A 257 -16.05 26.08 8.24
CA ILE A 257 -17.04 26.92 8.90
C ILE A 257 -16.35 27.90 9.85
N ASP A 258 -17.00 29.04 10.10
CA ASP A 258 -16.64 29.93 11.21
C ASP A 258 -17.52 29.55 12.42
N PRO A 259 -17.02 28.74 13.38
CA PRO A 259 -17.83 28.25 14.48
C PRO A 259 -18.34 29.39 15.37
N ALA A 260 -17.61 30.50 15.50
CA ALA A 260 -18.05 31.64 16.29
C ALA A 260 -19.26 32.32 15.62
N LYS A 261 -19.20 32.53 14.30
CA LYS A 261 -20.34 33.04 13.54
C LYS A 261 -21.53 32.08 13.56
N LEU A 262 -21.32 30.78 13.39
CA LEU A 262 -22.41 29.80 13.42
C LEU A 262 -23.08 29.71 14.79
N VAL A 263 -22.31 29.74 15.89
CA VAL A 263 -22.88 29.74 17.26
C VAL A 263 -23.69 31.01 17.48
N MET A 264 -23.20 32.18 17.05
CA MET A 264 -23.95 33.43 17.13
C MET A 264 -25.24 33.39 16.31
N GLU A 265 -25.20 32.88 15.07
CA GLU A 265 -26.39 32.70 14.23
C GLU A 265 -27.38 31.70 14.85
N LEU A 266 -26.88 30.61 15.45
CA LEU A 266 -27.70 29.61 16.14
C LEU A 266 -28.42 30.23 17.34
N GLN A 267 -27.70 30.99 18.17
CA GLN A 267 -28.29 31.73 19.30
C GLN A 267 -29.32 32.77 18.84
N GLN A 268 -29.08 33.44 17.72
CA GLN A 268 -30.05 34.35 17.12
C GLN A 268 -31.33 33.60 16.70
N GLN A 269 -31.21 32.42 16.08
CA GLN A 269 -32.39 31.61 15.73
C GLN A 269 -33.15 31.13 16.98
N ASP A 270 -32.44 30.74 18.04
CA ASP A 270 -33.05 30.37 19.32
C ASP A 270 -33.82 31.53 19.96
N TYR A 271 -33.24 32.72 19.95
CA TYR A 271 -33.88 33.92 20.44
C TYR A 271 -35.12 34.29 19.62
N LEU A 272 -35.03 34.23 18.29
CA LEU A 272 -36.16 34.48 17.38
C LEU A 272 -37.30 33.47 17.61
N LEU A 273 -36.98 32.19 17.81
CA LEU A 273 -37.97 31.17 18.13
C LEU A 273 -38.70 31.52 19.43
N GLN A 274 -37.97 31.88 20.49
CA GLN A 274 -38.56 32.29 21.77
C GLN A 274 -39.44 33.53 21.65
N ILE A 275 -39.00 34.56 20.90
CA ILE A 275 -39.81 35.75 20.64
C ILE A 275 -41.08 35.36 19.89
N SER A 276 -40.98 34.55 18.84
CA SER A 276 -42.14 34.17 18.02
C SER A 276 -43.22 33.48 18.86
N SER A 277 -42.83 32.59 19.77
CA SER A 277 -43.73 31.93 20.71
C SER A 277 -44.37 32.92 21.71
N LYS A 278 -43.60 33.89 22.21
CA LYS A 278 -44.12 34.94 23.11
C LYS A 278 -45.09 35.89 22.40
N LEU A 279 -44.77 36.29 21.17
CA LEU A 279 -45.64 37.15 20.36
C LEU A 279 -46.96 36.46 20.05
N LEU A 280 -46.97 35.16 19.75
CA LEU A 280 -48.20 34.40 19.65
C LEU A 280 -49.01 34.39 20.95
N SER A 281 -48.35 34.09 22.06
CA SER A 281 -49.01 34.07 23.37
C SER A 281 -49.68 35.40 23.72
N ASN A 282 -49.19 36.51 23.17
CA ASN A 282 -49.76 37.85 23.35
C ASN A 282 -50.73 38.26 22.22
N SER A 283 -50.56 37.74 21.01
CA SER A 283 -51.37 38.04 19.81
C SER A 283 -52.67 37.25 19.75
N PHE A 284 -52.79 36.15 20.49
CA PHE A 284 -54.07 35.58 20.87
C PHE A 284 -54.47 36.21 22.20
N PRO A 285 -55.11 37.40 22.22
CA PRO A 285 -55.76 37.84 23.45
C PRO A 285 -56.74 36.73 23.86
N GLN A 286 -56.98 36.61 25.17
CA GLN A 286 -58.04 35.78 25.74
C GLN A 286 -59.47 36.23 25.31
N SER A 287 -59.65 36.80 24.12
CA SER A 287 -60.91 37.39 23.65
C SER A 287 -61.98 36.36 23.31
N VAL A 288 -61.66 35.06 23.25
CA VAL A 288 -62.71 34.02 23.14
C VAL A 288 -63.38 33.75 24.49
N PHE A 289 -62.72 34.05 25.62
CA PHE A 289 -63.28 33.87 26.97
C PHE A 289 -63.90 35.13 27.58
N ASN A 290 -63.93 36.24 26.85
CA ASN A 290 -64.56 37.49 27.27
C ASN A 290 -65.78 37.86 26.41
N PHE A 291 -66.36 36.89 25.70
CA PHE A 291 -67.59 37.07 24.94
C PHE A 291 -68.44 35.79 24.96
N LEU A 292 -68.82 35.34 26.15
CA LEU A 292 -69.99 34.49 26.41
C LEU A 292 -70.46 34.70 27.86
#